data_AF-A0A0F9HXU0-F1
#
_entry.id   AF-A0A0F9HXU0-F1
#
_cell.length_a   1.000
_cell.length_b   1.000
_cell.length_c   1.000
_cell.angle_alpha   90.00
_cell.angle_beta   90.00
_cell.angle_gamma   90.00
#
_symmetry.space_group_name_H-M   'P 1'
#
loop_
_entity.id
_entity.type
_entity.pdbx_description
1 polymer ?
#
loop_
_entity_poly.entity_id
_entity_poly.type
_entity_poly.pdbx_seq_one_letter_code
_entity_poly.pdbx_strand_id
1 'polypeptide(L)'
;AVRWGAYAVSVRRCLAGYPLRLAFGVISLYTTAGLVVLAALLGDTRALLSLPQREWAMLIGSGLLGIAFGHVLYYRGIHGIGPVVTNGITLIGPFVTYLGAAVFLDERMTVVQLIGGLAVVAGGMALLKARAQVDRAAEGEPDIPD
;
A
#
# COMPACT_ATOMS: atom_id res chain seq x y z
N ALA A 1 -2.53 -16.53 -0.06
CA ALA A 1 -3.86 -15.96 0.20
C ALA A 1 -4.22 -15.93 1.69
N VAL A 2 -4.29 -17.08 2.38
CA VAL A 2 -4.75 -17.19 3.79
C VAL A 2 -4.00 -16.27 4.77
N ARG A 3 -2.66 -16.24 4.74
CA ARG A 3 -1.86 -15.38 5.64
C ARG A 3 -2.12 -13.88 5.44
N TRP A 4 -2.34 -13.46 4.20
CA TRP A 4 -2.60 -12.06 3.85
C TRP A 4 -4.00 -11.64 4.29
N GLY A 5 -4.99 -12.53 4.14
CA GLY A 5 -6.34 -12.33 4.66
C GLY A 5 -6.39 -12.26 6.19
N ALA A 6 -5.67 -13.18 6.86
CA ALA A 6 -5.56 -13.18 8.33
C ALA A 6 -4.92 -11.88 8.84
N TYR A 7 -3.84 -11.40 8.21
CA TYR A 7 -3.23 -10.11 8.52
C TYR A 7 -4.22 -8.95 8.40
N ALA A 8 -4.94 -8.86 7.28
CA ALA A 8 -5.90 -7.79 7.05
C ALA A 8 -7.04 -7.79 8.09
N VAL A 9 -7.53 -8.96 8.49
CA VAL A 9 -8.57 -9.10 9.52
C VAL A 9 -8.03 -8.72 10.91
N SER A 10 -6.84 -9.19 11.27
CA SER A 10 -6.20 -8.85 12.55
C SER A 10 -5.94 -7.36 12.67
N VAL A 11 -5.42 -6.73 11.61
CA VAL A 11 -5.23 -5.28 11.53
C VAL A 11 -6.56 -4.55 11.70
N ARG A 12 -7.59 -4.94 10.95
CA ARG A 12 -8.91 -4.29 11.05
C ARG A 12 -9.52 -4.43 12.44
N ARG A 13 -9.27 -5.53 13.15
CA ARG A 13 -9.78 -5.77 14.51
C ARG A 13 -8.99 -4.99 15.57
N CYS A 14 -7.68 -4.88 15.42
CA CYS A 14 -6.83 -4.15 16.36
C CYS A 14 -6.88 -2.62 16.18
N LEU A 15 -7.21 -2.13 14.98
CA LEU A 15 -7.19 -0.70 14.64
C LEU A 15 -8.57 -0.04 14.52
N ALA A 16 -9.65 -0.78 14.80
CA ALA A 16 -11.04 -0.27 14.73
C ALA A 16 -11.31 0.94 15.65
N GLY A 17 -10.51 1.15 16.70
CA GLY A 17 -10.66 2.25 17.67
C GLY A 17 -9.73 3.46 17.48
N TYR A 18 -8.82 3.43 16.49
CA TYR A 18 -7.81 4.50 16.33
C TYR A 18 -8.13 5.43 15.15
N PRO A 19 -7.92 6.75 15.28
CA PRO A 19 -7.96 7.65 14.13
C PRO A 19 -6.86 7.26 13.13
N LEU A 20 -7.19 7.28 11.83
CA LEU A 20 -6.38 6.74 10.72
C LEU A 20 -4.92 7.23 10.69
N ARG A 21 -4.63 8.40 11.27
CA ARG A 21 -3.28 8.96 11.44
C ARG A 21 -2.45 8.25 12.53
N LEU A 22 -3.04 7.96 13.69
CA LEU A 22 -2.35 7.27 14.79
C LEU A 22 -2.17 5.78 14.46
N ALA A 23 -3.19 5.19 13.84
CA ALA A 23 -3.15 3.82 13.33
C ALA A 23 -1.89 3.53 12.51
N PHE A 24 -1.56 4.40 11.56
CA PHE A 24 -0.39 4.22 10.71
C PHE A 24 0.95 4.39 11.45
N GLY A 25 1.08 5.41 12.30
CA GLY A 25 2.30 5.61 13.08
C GLY A 25 2.60 4.41 14.00
N VAL A 26 1.55 3.85 14.61
CA VAL A 26 1.64 2.66 15.46
C VAL A 26 2.04 1.42 14.65
N ILE A 27 1.40 1.17 13.50
CA ILE A 27 1.76 0.05 12.61
C ILE A 27 3.19 0.21 12.10
N SER A 28 3.58 1.41 11.67
CA SER A 28 4.94 1.71 11.21
C SER A 28 5.97 1.39 12.28
N LEU A 29 5.74 1.87 13.51
CA LEU A 29 6.68 1.66 14.61
C LEU A 29 6.80 0.17 14.98
N TYR A 30 5.67 -0.55 15.07
CA TYR A 30 5.70 -2.00 15.31
C TYR A 30 6.38 -2.77 14.17
N THR A 31 6.15 -2.37 12.92
CA THR A 31 6.77 -3.00 11.76
C THR A 31 8.27 -2.74 11.74
N THR A 32 8.71 -1.51 12.01
CA THR A 32 10.13 -1.16 12.12
C THR A 32 10.80 -1.94 13.24
N ALA A 33 10.21 -1.96 14.45
CA ALA A 33 10.76 -2.70 15.58
C ALA A 33 10.86 -4.20 15.28
N GLY A 34 9.80 -4.79 14.71
CA GLY A 34 9.77 -6.19 14.32
C GLY A 34 10.83 -6.52 13.26
N LEU A 35 10.96 -5.69 12.23
CA LEU A 35 11.97 -5.87 11.18
C LEU A 35 13.40 -5.71 11.70
N VAL A 36 13.65 -4.77 12.62
CA VAL A 36 14.98 -4.61 13.25
C VAL A 36 15.34 -5.82 14.10
N VAL A 37 14.40 -6.33 14.91
CA VAL A 37 14.61 -7.55 15.70
C VAL A 37 14.84 -8.75 14.78
N LEU A 38 14.06 -8.89 13.71
CA LEU A 38 14.22 -9.97 12.74
C LEU A 38 15.57 -9.88 12.01
N ALA A 39 15.99 -8.67 11.62
CA ALA A 39 17.28 -8.41 11.00
C ALA A 39 18.44 -8.71 11.96
N ALA A 40 18.28 -8.47 13.26
CA ALA A 40 19.27 -8.82 14.27
C ALA A 40 19.36 -10.34 14.53
N LEU A 41 18.24 -11.05 14.46
CA LEU A 41 18.17 -12.49 14.76
C LEU A 41 18.53 -13.38 13.56
N LEU A 42 18.12 -12.98 12.34
CA LEU A 42 18.23 -13.79 11.12
C LEU A 42 19.13 -13.15 10.05
N GLY A 43 19.42 -11.85 10.18
CA GLY A 43 20.19 -11.12 9.18
C GLY A 43 21.69 -11.14 9.48
N ASP A 44 22.49 -11.11 8.41
CA ASP A 44 23.92 -10.87 8.52
C ASP A 44 24.19 -9.37 8.73
N THR A 45 24.19 -8.98 10.01
CA THR A 45 24.50 -7.62 10.45
C THR A 45 25.89 -7.15 10.02
N ARG A 46 26.84 -8.08 9.81
CA ARG A 46 28.18 -7.74 9.30
C ARG A 46 28.13 -7.40 7.81
N ALA A 47 27.35 -8.12 7.04
CA ALA A 47 27.12 -7.79 5.63
C ALA A 47 26.49 -6.39 5.48
N LEU A 48 25.50 -6.05 6.31
CA LEU A 48 24.87 -4.72 6.33
C LEU A 48 25.85 -3.58 6.67
N LEU A 49 26.73 -3.80 7.65
CA LEU A 49 27.75 -2.82 8.05
C LEU A 49 28.89 -2.70 7.04
N SER A 50 29.12 -3.74 6.23
CA SER A 50 30.13 -3.74 5.18
C SER A 50 29.68 -3.08 3.87
N LEU A 51 28.41 -2.69 3.75
CA LEU A 51 27.89 -2.06 2.54
C LEU A 51 28.58 -0.71 2.29
N PRO A 52 29.06 -0.43 1.07
CA PRO A 52 29.59 0.87 0.70
C PRO A 52 28.53 1.98 0.83
N GLN A 53 29.01 3.20 1.10
CA GLN A 53 28.18 4.38 1.34
C GLN A 53 27.16 4.66 0.22
N ARG A 54 27.49 4.31 -1.02
CA ARG A 54 26.58 4.44 -2.18
C ARG A 54 25.35 3.55 -2.07
N GLU A 55 25.51 2.31 -1.60
CA GLU A 55 24.40 1.36 -1.47
C GLU A 55 23.50 1.76 -0.32
N TRP A 56 24.07 2.23 0.79
CA TRP A 56 23.32 2.88 1.87
C TRP A 56 22.50 4.07 1.39
N ALA A 57 23.09 4.94 0.57
CA ALA A 57 22.36 6.08 0.01
C ALA A 57 21.20 5.64 -0.90
N MET A 58 21.38 4.58 -1.69
CA MET A 58 20.31 4.00 -2.52
C MET A 58 19.19 3.37 -1.68
N LEU A 59 19.55 2.65 -0.62
CA LEU A 59 18.60 2.02 0.31
C LEU A 59 17.74 3.08 1.00
N ILE A 60 18.38 4.09 1.60
CA ILE A 60 17.70 5.20 2.26
C ILE A 60 16.87 6.00 1.25
N GLY A 61 17.44 6.31 0.09
CA GLY A 61 16.78 7.05 -0.99
C GLY A 61 15.52 6.35 -1.48
N SER A 62 15.58 5.03 -1.68
CA SER A 62 14.42 4.24 -2.13
C SER A 62 13.31 4.20 -1.09
N GLY A 63 13.64 4.08 0.21
CA GLY A 63 12.66 4.11 1.29
C GLY A 63 11.99 5.49 1.42
N LEU A 64 12.77 6.57 1.30
CA LEU A 64 12.24 7.93 1.35
C LEU A 64 11.33 8.24 0.16
N LEU A 65 11.76 7.91 -1.06
CA LEU A 65 10.98 8.18 -2.28
C LEU A 65 9.77 7.26 -2.42
N GLY A 66 9.94 5.96 -2.19
CA GLY A 66 8.87 4.98 -2.38
C GLY A 66 7.85 5.00 -1.25
N ILE A 67 8.31 5.04 0.00
CA ILE A 67 7.44 4.89 1.17
C ILE A 67 7.07 6.26 1.72
N ALA A 68 8.04 7.07 2.16
CA ALA A 68 7.71 8.31 2.88
C ALA A 68 6.98 9.32 1.98
N PHE A 69 7.52 9.60 0.79
CA PHE A 69 6.91 10.54 -0.15
C PHE A 69 5.54 10.06 -0.65
N GLY A 70 5.44 8.77 -1.03
CA GLY A 70 4.19 8.16 -1.46
C GLY A 70 3.09 8.25 -0.40
N HIS A 71 3.42 7.97 0.87
CA HIS A 71 2.46 8.07 1.97
C HIS A 71 2.05 9.51 2.26
N VAL A 72 2.98 10.48 2.23
CA VAL A 72 2.65 11.90 2.40
C VAL A 72 1.66 12.36 1.33
N LEU A 73 1.91 12.04 0.06
CA LEU A 73 0.98 12.36 -1.03
C LEU A 73 -0.38 11.69 -0.84
N TYR A 74 -0.40 10.41 -0.46
CA TYR A 74 -1.64 9.68 -0.18
C TYR A 74 -2.46 10.33 0.94
N TYR A 75 -1.83 10.69 2.06
CA TYR A 75 -2.51 11.39 3.15
C TYR A 75 -3.00 12.77 2.75
N ARG A 76 -2.22 13.53 1.97
CA ARG A 76 -2.66 14.81 1.43
C ARG A 76 -3.86 14.64 0.49
N GLY A 77 -3.87 13.58 -0.33
CA GLY A 77 -5.02 13.22 -1.17
C GLY A 77 -6.27 12.97 -0.34
N ILE A 78 -6.17 12.12 0.70
CA ILE A 78 -7.30 11.84 1.61
C ILE A 78 -7.85 13.14 2.21
N HIS A 79 -6.98 14.04 2.65
CA HIS A 79 -7.38 15.31 3.25
C HIS A 79 -7.97 16.31 2.25
N GLY A 80 -7.49 16.33 1.01
CA GLY A 80 -7.89 17.33 0.01
C GLY A 80 -9.13 16.93 -0.79
N ILE A 81 -9.18 15.69 -1.27
CA ILE A 81 -10.22 15.19 -2.21
C ILE A 81 -11.04 14.03 -1.64
N GLY A 82 -10.77 13.65 -0.39
CA GLY A 82 -11.48 12.58 0.31
C GLY A 82 -10.94 11.17 0.05
N PRO A 83 -11.29 10.19 0.92
CA PRO A 83 -10.76 8.83 0.85
C PRO A 83 -11.21 8.06 -0.40
N VAL A 84 -12.46 8.26 -0.86
CA VAL A 84 -13.06 7.51 -1.97
C VAL A 84 -12.31 7.81 -3.27
N VAL A 85 -12.12 9.09 -3.60
CA VAL A 85 -11.40 9.51 -4.82
C VAL A 85 -9.93 9.11 -4.75
N THR A 86 -9.28 9.31 -3.60
CA THR A 86 -7.87 8.94 -3.40
C THR A 86 -7.63 7.43 -3.57
N ASN A 87 -8.51 6.59 -3.03
CA ASN A 87 -8.45 5.15 -3.23
C ASN A 87 -8.75 4.75 -4.68
N GLY A 88 -9.68 5.44 -5.35
CA GLY A 88 -9.94 5.27 -6.78
C GLY A 88 -8.70 5.52 -7.64
N ILE A 89 -7.96 6.61 -7.37
CA ILE A 89 -6.70 6.93 -8.06
C ILE A 89 -5.62 5.87 -7.81
N THR A 90 -5.56 5.30 -6.60
CA THR A 90 -4.56 4.27 -6.24
C THR A 90 -4.69 3.00 -7.10
N LEU A 91 -5.88 2.72 -7.65
CA LEU A 91 -6.09 1.60 -8.59
C LEU A 91 -5.38 1.78 -9.93
N ILE A 92 -4.97 3.00 -10.26
CA ILE A 92 -4.14 3.30 -11.44
C ILE A 92 -2.66 2.96 -11.15
N GLY A 93 -2.29 2.78 -9.88
CA GLY A 93 -0.93 2.46 -9.43
C GLY A 93 -0.24 1.36 -10.23
N PRO A 94 -0.85 0.19 -10.47
CA PRO A 94 -0.26 -0.88 -11.28
C PRO A 94 0.09 -0.44 -12.72
N PHE A 95 -0.70 0.42 -13.36
CA PHE A 95 -0.39 0.94 -14.69
C PHE A 95 0.77 1.93 -14.68
N VAL A 96 0.82 2.82 -13.69
CA VAL A 96 1.94 3.76 -13.55
C VAL A 96 3.23 3.00 -13.27
N THR A 97 3.17 1.99 -12.39
CA THR A 97 4.29 1.09 -12.13
C THR A 97 4.72 0.33 -13.37
N TYR A 98 3.76 -0.19 -14.16
CA TYR A 98 4.03 -0.84 -15.45
C TYR A 98 4.77 0.10 -16.41
N LEU A 99 4.26 1.32 -16.58
CA LEU A 99 4.84 2.29 -17.50
C LEU A 99 6.25 2.70 -17.05
N GLY A 100 6.42 2.90 -15.74
CA GLY A 100 7.72 3.15 -15.13
C GLY A 100 8.69 1.99 -15.38
N ALA A 101 8.28 0.75 -15.16
CA ALA A 101 9.12 -0.43 -15.41
C ALA A 101 9.54 -0.51 -16.89
N ALA A 102 8.62 -0.30 -17.83
CA ALA A 102 8.93 -0.31 -19.25
C ALA A 102 9.94 0.78 -19.65
N VAL A 103 9.88 1.97 -19.04
CA VAL A 103 10.77 3.10 -19.36
C VAL A 103 12.13 2.99 -18.65
N PHE A 104 12.16 2.60 -17.38
CA PHE A 104 13.39 2.60 -16.56
C PHE A 104 14.19 1.30 -16.65
N LEU A 105 13.52 0.16 -16.90
CA LEU A 105 14.16 -1.17 -16.93
C LEU A 105 14.37 -1.71 -18.36
N ASP A 106 13.84 -1.03 -19.38
CA ASP A 106 13.84 -1.44 -20.80
C ASP A 106 13.33 -2.89 -21.03
N GLU A 107 12.51 -3.39 -20.10
CA GLU A 107 11.99 -4.75 -20.15
C GLU A 107 10.91 -4.86 -21.23
N ARG A 108 11.15 -5.71 -22.24
CA ARG A 108 10.15 -6.10 -23.23
C ARG A 108 9.12 -7.00 -22.58
N MET A 109 7.96 -6.42 -22.30
CA MET A 109 6.91 -7.12 -21.59
C MET A 109 6.31 -8.25 -22.41
N THR A 110 6.23 -9.43 -21.80
CA THR A 110 5.61 -10.60 -22.41
C THR A 110 4.09 -10.43 -22.44
N VAL A 111 3.41 -11.04 -23.42
CA VAL A 111 1.95 -11.03 -23.54
C VAL A 111 1.27 -11.52 -22.24
N VAL A 112 1.91 -12.43 -21.52
CA VAL A 112 1.44 -12.96 -20.22
C VAL A 112 1.44 -11.87 -19.14
N GLN A 113 2.47 -11.03 -19.07
CA GLN A 113 2.51 -9.91 -18.11
C GLN A 113 1.46 -8.85 -18.45
N LEU A 114 1.18 -8.62 -19.74
CA LEU A 114 0.13 -7.71 -20.17
C LEU A 114 -1.25 -8.21 -19.74
N ILE A 115 -1.56 -9.48 -19.98
CA ILE A 115 -2.82 -10.12 -19.57
C ILE A 115 -2.95 -10.11 -18.04
N GLY A 116 -1.88 -10.44 -17.31
CA GLY A 116 -1.85 -10.38 -15.85
C GLY A 116 -2.09 -8.98 -15.30
N GLY A 117 -1.47 -7.96 -15.91
CA GLY A 117 -1.69 -6.55 -15.56
C GLY A 117 -3.14 -6.12 -15.81
N LEU A 118 -3.70 -6.49 -16.96
CA LEU A 118 -5.11 -6.22 -17.29
C LEU A 118 -6.08 -6.88 -16.30
N ALA A 119 -5.78 -8.13 -15.90
CA ALA A 119 -6.59 -8.88 -14.94
C ALA A 119 -6.58 -8.24 -13.55
N VAL A 120 -5.42 -7.77 -13.07
CA VAL A 120 -5.30 -7.04 -11.79
C VAL A 120 -6.12 -5.76 -11.81
N VAL A 121 -6.06 -5.02 -12.90
CA VAL A 121 -6.83 -3.77 -13.07
C VAL A 121 -8.33 -4.06 -13.10
N ALA A 122 -8.76 -5.05 -13.88
CA ALA A 122 -10.16 -5.43 -13.96
C ALA A 122 -10.70 -5.87 -12.57
N GLY A 123 -9.92 -6.66 -11.83
CA GLY A 123 -10.24 -7.04 -10.45
C GLY A 123 -10.33 -5.84 -9.51
N GLY A 124 -9.39 -4.89 -9.62
CA GLY A 124 -9.40 -3.64 -8.85
C GLY A 124 -10.64 -2.77 -9.13
N MET A 125 -11.01 -2.62 -10.40
CA MET A 125 -12.22 -1.89 -10.80
C MET A 125 -13.50 -2.57 -10.29
N ALA A 126 -13.59 -3.90 -10.38
CA ALA A 126 -14.73 -4.66 -9.87
C ALA A 126 -14.89 -4.49 -8.35
N LEU A 127 -13.77 -4.53 -7.61
CA LEU A 127 -13.76 -4.30 -6.16
C LEU A 127 -14.22 -2.88 -5.80
N LEU A 128 -13.77 -1.86 -6.54
CA LEU A 128 -14.18 -0.47 -6.30
C LEU A 128 -15.68 -0.28 -6.56
N LYS A 129 -16.21 -0.87 -7.65
CA LYS A 129 -17.65 -0.82 -7.94
C LYS A 129 -18.46 -1.48 -6.83
N ALA A 130 -18.03 -2.64 -6.34
CA ALA A 130 -18.69 -3.31 -5.23
C ALA A 130 -18.66 -2.48 -3.94
N ARG A 131 -17.52 -1.83 -3.62
CA ARG A 131 -17.41 -0.89 -2.49
C ARG A 131 -18.38 0.28 -2.62
N ALA A 132 -18.40 0.93 -3.78
CA ALA A 132 -19.29 2.06 -4.05
C ALA A 132 -20.78 1.66 -3.98
N GLN A 133 -21.14 0.43 -4.36
CA GLN A 133 -22.50 -0.08 -4.24
C GLN A 133 -22.90 -0.29 -2.77
N VAL A 134 -22.00 -0.82 -1.95
CA VAL A 134 -22.23 -1.01 -0.51
C VAL A 134 -22.38 0.32 0.21
N ASP A 135 -21.50 1.29 -0.09
CA ASP A 135 -21.56 2.63 0.52
C ASP A 135 -22.88 3.34 0.16
N ARG A 136 -23.33 3.24 -1.10
CA ARG A 136 -24.62 3.80 -1.55
C ARG A 136 -25.85 3.11 -0.96
N ALA A 137 -25.76 1.80 -0.69
CA ALA A 137 -26.83 1.08 -0.01
C ALA A 137 -26.94 1.49 1.46
N ALA A 138 -25.81 1.77 2.13
CA ALA A 138 -25.78 2.25 3.51
C ALA A 138 -26.29 3.69 3.66
N GLU A 139 -26.08 4.55 2.65
CA GLU A 139 -26.62 5.92 2.62
C GLU A 139 -28.13 5.97 2.28
N GLY A 140 -28.69 4.88 1.73
CA GLY A 140 -30.09 4.79 1.31
C GLY A 140 -31.07 4.29 2.38
N GLU A 141 -30.58 3.84 3.55
CA GLU A 141 -31.42 3.44 4.68
C GLU A 141 -31.86 4.72 5.44
N PRO A 142 -33.16 5.08 5.44
CA PRO A 142 -33.62 6.22 6.23
C PRO A 142 -33.50 5.87 7.71
N ASP A 143 -32.81 6.73 8.47
CA ASP A 143 -32.83 6.76 9.93
C ASP A 143 -34.29 6.93 10.38
N ILE A 144 -34.95 5.83 10.75
CA ILE A 144 -36.27 5.87 11.39
C ILE A 144 -35.99 6.17 12.86
N PRO A 145 -36.31 7.37 13.37
CA PRO A 145 -36.18 7.65 14.79
C PRO A 145 -37.28 6.90 15.53
N ASP A 146 -36.91 6.21 16.60
CA ASP A 146 -37.85 5.64 17.59
C ASP A 146 -38.62 6.74 18.36
#